data_AF-A0A6I3FBP7-F1
#
_entry.id   AF-A0A6I3FBP7-F1
#
_cell.length_a   1.000
_cell.length_b   1.000
_cell.length_c   1.000
_cell.angle_alpha   90.00
_cell.angle_beta   90.00
_cell.angle_gamma   90.00
#
_symmetry.space_group_name_H-M   'P 1'
#
loop_
_entity.id
_entity.type
_entity.pdbx_description
1 polymer ?
#
loop_
_entity_poly.entity_id
_entity_poly.type
_entity_poly.pdbx_seq_one_letter_code
_entity_poly.pdbx_strand_id
1 'polypeptide(L)' 'EPDLEVPHPRMRARRFVMAPLFDLAPEIAGSDWKERAEGHVDLVGSFDAQPG' A
#
# COMPACT_ATOMS: atom_id res chain seq x y z
N GLU A 1 -12.89 -22.09 6.06
CA GLU A 1 -12.49 -20.98 5.14
C GLU A 1 -11.53 -21.54 4.11
N PRO A 2 -11.40 -20.96 2.92
CA PRO A 2 -10.36 -21.36 1.97
C PRO A 2 -8.98 -21.04 2.55
N ASP A 3 -8.01 -21.94 2.35
CA ASP A 3 -6.64 -21.74 2.83
C ASP A 3 -5.92 -20.57 2.12
N LEU A 4 -6.47 -20.08 1.01
CA LEU A 4 -5.96 -18.96 0.22
C LEU A 4 -7.10 -18.19 -0.45
N GLU A 5 -7.07 -16.86 -0.35
CA GLU A 5 -7.96 -15.96 -1.08
C GLU A 5 -7.14 -14.92 -1.84
N VAL A 6 -7.39 -14.81 -3.15
CA VAL A 6 -6.74 -13.85 -4.04
C VAL A 6 -7.79 -13.08 -4.84
N PRO A 7 -7.76 -11.74 -4.82
CA PRO A 7 -6.89 -10.88 -4.01
C PRO A 7 -7.22 -10.98 -2.51
N HIS A 8 -6.24 -10.69 -1.65
CA HIS A 8 -6.43 -10.80 -0.20
C HIS A 8 -7.60 -9.89 0.27
N PRO A 9 -8.54 -10.40 1.08
CA PRO A 9 -9.85 -9.77 1.31
C PRO A 9 -9.78 -8.38 1.94
N ARG A 10 -8.72 -8.09 2.71
CA ARG A 10 -8.49 -6.80 3.37
C ARG A 10 -7.35 -5.97 2.78
N MET A 11 -6.80 -6.37 1.63
CA MET A 11 -5.66 -5.66 1.02
C MET A 11 -6.00 -4.18 0.76
N ARG A 12 -7.16 -3.94 0.13
CA ARG A 12 -7.61 -2.59 -0.27
C ARG A 12 -8.01 -1.68 0.90
N ALA A 13 -8.23 -2.23 2.07
CA ALA A 13 -8.63 -1.48 3.26
C ALA A 13 -7.43 -0.91 4.05
N ARG A 14 -6.18 -1.20 3.65
CA ARG A 14 -4.99 -0.89 4.46
C ARG A 14 -4.06 0.08 3.76
N ARG A 15 -3.88 1.28 4.31
CA ARG A 15 -3.03 2.33 3.72
C ARG A 15 -1.56 1.91 3.62
N PHE A 16 -1.03 1.20 4.60
CA PHE A 16 0.36 0.70 4.57
C PHE A 16 0.60 -0.38 3.49
N VAL A 17 -0.45 -0.98 2.93
CA VAL A 17 -0.35 -1.91 1.81
C VAL A 17 -0.56 -1.17 0.49
N MET A 18 -1.57 -0.31 0.43
CA MET A 18 -1.93 0.40 -0.80
C MET A 18 -0.94 1.49 -1.19
N ALA A 19 -0.29 2.17 -0.23
CA ALA A 19 0.72 3.18 -0.53
C ALA A 19 1.93 2.58 -1.29
N PRO A 20 2.64 1.54 -0.78
CA PRO A 20 3.71 0.91 -1.54
C PRO A 20 3.26 0.28 -2.86
N LEU A 21 2.03 -0.26 -2.91
CA LEU A 21 1.50 -0.82 -4.16
C LEU A 21 1.30 0.27 -5.22
N PHE A 22 0.81 1.45 -4.85
CA PHE A 22 0.65 2.57 -5.78
C PHE A 22 2.00 3.10 -6.27
N ASP A 23 3.02 3.12 -5.40
CA ASP A 23 4.38 3.52 -5.79
C ASP A 23 4.99 2.57 -6.84
N LEU A 24 4.63 1.28 -6.80
CA LEU A 24 5.16 0.25 -7.69
C LEU A 24 4.31 0.00 -8.95
N ALA A 25 2.98 0.03 -8.81
CA ALA A 25 2.02 -0.38 -9.84
C ALA A 25 0.71 0.44 -9.71
N PRO A 26 0.73 1.73 -10.07
CA PRO A 26 -0.41 2.64 -9.91
C PRO A 26 -1.67 2.18 -10.67
N GLU A 27 -1.50 1.50 -11.81
CA GLU A 27 -2.58 0.91 -12.61
C GLU A 27 -3.32 -0.22 -11.89
N ILE A 28 -2.66 -0.91 -10.95
CA ILE A 28 -3.27 -1.97 -10.13
C ILE A 28 -3.92 -1.40 -8.86
N ALA A 29 -3.24 -0.43 -8.23
CA ALA A 29 -3.74 0.23 -7.02
C ALA A 29 -5.04 1.00 -7.29
N GLY A 30 -5.12 1.70 -8.43
CA GLY A 30 -6.21 2.61 -8.78
C GLY A 30 -6.03 3.98 -8.12
N SER A 31 -6.46 5.05 -8.78
CA SER A 31 -6.26 6.42 -8.27
C SER A 31 -7.11 6.76 -7.05
N ASP A 32 -8.18 5.99 -6.77
CA ASP A 32 -9.13 6.14 -5.66
C ASP A 32 -8.72 5.36 -4.38
N TRP A 33 -7.49 4.84 -4.33
CA TRP A 33 -7.08 3.97 -3.23
C TRP A 33 -7.03 4.72 -1.88
N LYS A 34 -6.74 6.02 -1.89
CA LYS A 34 -6.53 6.83 -0.67
C LYS A 34 -7.81 7.03 0.13
N GLU A 35 -8.94 7.07 -0.56
CA GLU A 35 -10.29 7.24 -0.02
C GLU A 35 -10.80 5.95 0.64
N ARG A 36 -10.31 4.80 0.18
CA ARG A 36 -10.79 3.47 0.59
C ARG A 36 -9.94 2.80 1.66
N ALA A 37 -8.69 3.22 1.79
CA ALA A 37 -7.72 2.59 2.68
C ALA A 37 -7.60 3.34 4.01
N GLU A 38 -7.74 2.59 5.11
CA GLU A 38 -7.63 3.08 6.48
C GLU A 38 -6.17 3.09 6.96
N GLY A 39 -5.87 3.97 7.92
CA GLY A 39 -4.56 4.10 8.55
C GLY A 39 -3.77 5.33 8.10
N HIS A 40 -2.52 5.40 8.54
CA HIS A 40 -1.60 6.52 8.29
C HIS A 40 -0.24 5.99 7.84
N VAL A 41 0.41 6.70 6.92
CA VAL A 41 1.75 6.40 6.41
C VAL A 41 2.48 7.73 6.28
N ASP A 42 3.64 7.80 6.92
CA ASP A 42 4.56 8.94 6.84
C ASP A 42 5.73 8.59 5.93
N LEU A 43 6.06 9.50 5.00
CA LEU A 43 7.28 9.40 4.23
C LEU A 43 8.43 9.95 5.07
N VAL A 44 9.30 9.06 5.58
CA VAL A 44 10.40 9.43 6.49
C VAL A 44 11.71 9.79 5.78
N GLY A 45 11.74 9.75 4.45
CA GLY A 45 12.91 10.05 3.62
C GLY A 45 13.30 8.91 2.67
N SER A 46 14.38 9.10 1.93
CA SER A 46 14.96 8.06 1.07
C SER A 46 15.95 7.20 1.85
N PHE A 47 16.03 5.91 1.54
CA PHE A 47 17.04 5.01 2.11
C PHE A 47 18.48 5.46 1.78
N ASP A 48 18.69 6.12 0.65
CA ASP A 48 20.01 6.62 0.22
C ASP A 48 20.49 7.85 1.02
N ALA A 49 19.63 8.42 1.88
CA ALA A 49 19.92 9.64 2.63
C ALA A 49 20.61 9.38 3.99
N GLN A 50 20.97 8.14 4.31
CA GLN A 50 21.78 7.83 5.50
C GLN A 50 23.27 8.04 5.18
N PRO A 51 23.96 9.04 5.76
CA PRO A 51 25.41 9.00 5.80
C PRO A 51 25.81 7.79 6.67
N GLY A 52 26.69 6.95 6.14
CA GLY A 52 27.27 5.82 6.86
C GLY A 52 28.06 6.24 8.10
#